data_AF-A0A1L8D3A1-F1
#
_entry.id   AF-A0A1L8D3A1-F1
#
_cell.length_a   1.000
_cell.length_b   1.000
_cell.length_c   1.000
_cell.angle_alpha   90.00
_cell.angle_beta   90.00
_cell.angle_gamma   90.00
#
_symmetry.space_group_name_H-M   'P 1'
#
loop_
_entity.id
_entity.type
_entity.pdbx_description
1 polymer ?
#
loop_
_entity_poly.entity_id
_entity_poly.type
_entity_poly.pdbx_seq_one_letter_code
_entity_poly.pdbx_strand_id
1 'polypeptide(L)'
;MANKLHISYWALCKYENNERTPDLELLWKMAQEFEVSIEYLAGLSDTNPPSAASPVIKKLSQLPQEALNEVDLFVDFLQYKYNLNGE
;
A
#
# COMPACT_ATOMS: atom_id res chain seq x y z
N MET A 1 -9.85 16.85 -7.96
CA MET A 1 -9.73 16.30 -6.59
C MET A 1 -11.11 16.18 -5.93
N ALA A 2 -11.74 17.29 -5.55
CA ALA A 2 -13.03 17.29 -4.84
C ALA A 2 -14.17 16.53 -5.56
N ASN A 3 -14.29 16.72 -6.89
CA ASN A 3 -15.30 16.01 -7.70
C ASN A 3 -15.07 14.50 -7.78
N LYS A 4 -13.82 14.02 -7.71
CA LYS A 4 -13.50 12.58 -7.73
C LYS A 4 -13.87 11.91 -6.40
N LEU A 5 -13.72 12.64 -5.31
CA LEU A 5 -14.02 12.18 -3.96
C LEU A 5 -15.48 12.43 -3.56
N HIS A 6 -16.29 13.01 -4.45
CA HIS A 6 -17.68 13.42 -4.20
C HIS A 6 -17.86 14.31 -2.96
N ILE A 7 -16.86 15.15 -2.67
CA ILE A 7 -16.91 16.13 -1.56
C ILE A 7 -16.96 17.56 -2.09
N SER A 8 -17.44 18.49 -1.27
CA SER A 8 -17.36 19.90 -1.61
C SER A 8 -15.91 20.40 -1.62
N TYR A 9 -15.62 21.37 -2.48
CA TYR A 9 -14.31 22.01 -2.52
C TYR A 9 -13.91 22.58 -1.15
N TRP A 10 -14.87 23.18 -0.44
CA TRP A 10 -14.67 23.69 0.92
C TRP A 10 -14.29 22.60 1.93
N ALA A 11 -14.90 21.40 1.84
CA ALA A 11 -14.52 20.28 2.69
C ALA A 11 -13.09 19.82 2.40
N LEU A 12 -12.71 19.76 1.12
CA LEU A 12 -11.34 19.43 0.71
C LEU A 12 -10.32 20.43 1.29
N CYS A 13 -10.55 21.74 1.15
CA CYS A 13 -9.65 22.74 1.74
C CYS A 13 -9.48 22.57 3.25
N LYS A 14 -10.55 22.23 3.97
CA LYS A 14 -10.46 21.97 5.42
C LYS A 14 -9.61 20.75 5.75
N TYR A 15 -9.66 19.70 4.91
CA TYR A 15 -8.81 18.52 5.08
C TYR A 15 -7.34 18.85 4.77
N GLU A 16 -7.06 19.61 3.71
CA GLU A 16 -5.72 20.04 3.33
C GLU A 16 -5.07 20.98 4.37
N ASN A 17 -5.88 21.77 5.07
CA ASN A 17 -5.42 22.69 6.12
C ASN A 17 -5.43 22.09 7.53
N ASN A 18 -5.66 20.78 7.68
CA ASN A 18 -5.82 20.10 8.98
C ASN A 18 -6.92 20.68 9.90
N GLU A 19 -7.86 21.45 9.35
CA GLU A 19 -9.01 22.01 10.09
C GLU A 19 -10.10 20.98 10.37
N ARG A 20 -10.09 19.88 9.61
CA ARG A 20 -11.03 18.77 9.76
C ARG A 20 -10.32 17.45 9.49
N THR A 21 -10.72 16.40 10.20
CA THR A 21 -10.28 15.03 9.91
C THR A 21 -11.34 14.35 9.05
N PRO A 22 -10.98 13.72 7.92
CA PRO A 22 -11.92 12.92 7.14
C PRO A 22 -12.35 11.69 7.95
N ASP A 23 -13.55 11.18 7.69
CA ASP A 23 -13.97 9.89 8.24
C ASP A 23 -13.26 8.73 7.55
N LEU A 24 -13.37 7.53 8.13
CA LEU A 24 -12.70 6.34 7.60
C LEU A 24 -13.16 5.99 6.17
N GLU A 25 -14.45 6.18 5.86
CA GLU A 25 -14.98 5.91 4.51
C GLU A 25 -14.38 6.84 3.45
N LEU A 26 -14.29 8.13 3.75
CA LEU A 26 -13.70 9.11 2.85
C LEU A 26 -12.18 8.90 2.72
N LEU A 27 -11.51 8.58 3.82
CA LEU A 27 -10.09 8.26 3.82
C LEU A 27 -9.80 7.01 2.95
N TRP A 28 -10.66 6.00 3.02
CA TRP A 28 -10.57 4.81 2.16
C TRP A 28 -10.82 5.14 0.69
N LYS A 29 -11.82 5.98 0.38
CA LYS A 29 -12.04 6.46 -0.99
C LYS A 29 -10.84 7.25 -1.52
N MET A 30 -10.24 8.10 -0.70
CA MET A 30 -8.99 8.80 -1.06
C MET A 30 -7.86 7.80 -1.35
N ALA A 31 -7.67 6.80 -0.49
CA ALA A 31 -6.64 5.77 -0.68
C ALA A 31 -6.81 5.02 -2.02
N GLN A 32 -8.04 4.63 -2.35
CA GLN A 32 -8.35 3.96 -3.62
C GLN A 32 -8.12 4.89 -4.83
N GLU A 33 -8.59 6.13 -4.78
CA GLU A 33 -8.47 7.10 -5.89
C GLU A 33 -7.02 7.52 -6.19
N PHE A 34 -6.16 7.56 -5.16
CA PHE A 34 -4.74 7.91 -5.31
C PHE A 34 -3.83 6.69 -5.40
N GLU A 35 -4.39 5.48 -5.31
CA GLU A 35 -3.62 4.23 -5.27
C GLU A 35 -2.51 4.25 -4.22
N VAL A 36 -2.83 4.76 -3.03
CA VAL A 36 -1.92 4.87 -1.87
C VAL A 36 -2.52 4.13 -0.67
N SER A 37 -1.74 3.87 0.39
CA SER A 37 -2.34 3.38 1.64
C SER A 37 -2.98 4.49 2.46
N ILE A 38 -3.90 4.04 3.31
CA ILE A 38 -4.42 4.81 4.43
C ILE A 38 -3.29 5.34 5.33
N GLU A 39 -2.24 4.55 5.59
CA GLU A 39 -1.10 4.95 6.42
C GLU A 39 -0.31 6.11 5.81
N TYR A 40 -0.14 6.11 4.49
CA TYR A 40 0.47 7.20 3.75
C TYR A 40 -0.39 8.48 3.84
N LEU A 41 -1.71 8.36 3.64
CA LEU A 41 -2.63 9.51 3.78
C LEU A 41 -2.70 10.07 5.20
N ALA A 42 -2.53 9.20 6.21
CA ALA A 42 -2.52 9.60 7.61
C ALA A 42 -1.17 10.17 8.07
N GLY A 43 -0.15 10.17 7.21
CA GLY A 43 1.21 10.64 7.55
C GLY A 43 1.95 9.72 8.53
N LEU A 44 1.55 8.44 8.61
CA LEU A 44 2.19 7.43 9.47
C LEU A 44 3.36 6.72 8.77
N SER A 45 3.46 6.86 7.45
CA SER A 45 4.54 6.30 6.63
C SER A 45 4.90 7.29 5.52
N ASP A 46 6.19 7.60 5.39
CA ASP A 46 6.73 8.35 4.25
C ASP A 46 6.79 7.50 2.97
N THR A 47 6.66 6.18 3.13
CA THR A 47 6.59 5.26 2.00
C THR A 47 5.14 5.10 1.59
N ASN A 48 4.79 5.63 0.41
CA ASN A 48 3.63 5.15 -0.32
C ASN A 48 3.84 3.64 -0.49
N PRO A 49 3.02 2.75 0.11
CA PRO A 49 3.26 1.35 -0.09
C PRO A 49 3.21 1.07 -1.57
N PRO A 50 4.01 0.12 -2.07
CA PRO A 50 3.98 -0.24 -3.47
C PRO A 50 2.59 -0.81 -3.80
N SER A 51 1.67 0.06 -4.21
CA SER A 51 0.40 -0.28 -4.87
C SER A 51 0.66 -1.05 -6.18
N ALA A 52 1.88 -0.97 -6.69
CA ALA A 52 2.42 -2.03 -7.53
C ALA A 52 2.85 -3.21 -6.65
N ALA A 53 1.90 -4.04 -6.21
CA ALA A 53 2.23 -5.42 -5.87
C ALA A 53 3.12 -5.93 -7.01
N SER A 54 4.41 -6.14 -6.70
CA SER A 54 5.41 -6.52 -7.70
C SER A 54 4.82 -7.63 -8.56
N PRO A 55 5.08 -7.66 -9.89
CA PRO A 55 4.60 -8.75 -10.74
C PRO A 55 4.92 -10.14 -10.15
N VAL A 56 5.93 -10.23 -9.28
CA VAL A 56 6.23 -11.39 -8.45
C VAL A 56 5.11 -11.69 -7.43
N ILE A 57 4.71 -10.74 -6.58
CA ILE A 57 3.66 -10.90 -5.56
C ILE A 57 2.33 -11.37 -6.19
N LYS A 58 1.95 -10.79 -7.34
CA LYS A 58 0.74 -11.23 -8.06
C LYS A 58 0.83 -12.69 -8.52
N LYS A 59 1.99 -13.12 -9.00
CA LYS A 59 2.22 -14.53 -9.39
C LYS A 59 2.14 -15.45 -8.18
N LEU A 60 2.71 -15.05 -7.04
CA LEU A 60 2.67 -15.84 -5.81
C LEU A 60 1.24 -16.08 -5.33
N SER A 61 0.35 -15.06 -5.40
CA SER A 61 -1.06 -15.22 -5.02
C SER A 61 -1.87 -16.21 -5.87
N GLN A 62 -1.35 -16.63 -7.04
CA GLN A 62 -2.01 -17.57 -7.94
C GLN A 62 -1.52 -19.01 -7.77
N LEU A 63 -0.51 -19.24 -6.92
CA LEU A 63 0.11 -20.55 -6.74
C LEU A 63 -0.59 -21.36 -5.63
N PRO A 64 -0.60 -22.70 -5.75
CA PRO A 64 -1.03 -23.59 -4.68
C PRO A 64 -0.06 -23.56 -3.49
N GLN A 65 -0.52 -24.00 -2.32
CA GLN A 65 0.27 -23.95 -1.08
C GLN A 65 1.58 -24.74 -1.17
N GLU A 66 1.57 -25.87 -1.87
CA GLU A 66 2.77 -26.68 -2.09
C GLU A 66 3.85 -25.89 -2.83
N ALA A 67 3.48 -25.14 -3.86
CA ALA A 67 4.41 -24.31 -4.62
C ALA A 67 4.90 -23.09 -3.83
N LEU A 68 4.09 -22.54 -2.92
CA LEU A 68 4.52 -21.46 -2.03
C LEU A 68 5.62 -21.92 -1.07
N ASN A 69 5.55 -23.15 -0.56
CA ASN A 69 6.61 -23.72 0.28
C ASN A 69 7.94 -23.87 -0.49
N GLU A 70 7.87 -24.24 -1.78
CA GLU A 70 9.07 -24.30 -2.63
C GLU A 70 9.66 -22.92 -2.89
N VAL A 71 8.81 -21.91 -3.08
CA VAL A 71 9.25 -20.52 -3.22
C VAL A 71 9.97 -20.05 -1.96
N ASP A 72 9.45 -20.38 -0.78
CA ASP A 72 10.05 -20.01 0.51
C ASP A 72 11.49 -20.56 0.63
N LEU A 73 11.67 -21.85 0.34
CA LEU A 73 12.99 -22.49 0.28
C LEU A 73 13.93 -21.81 -0.73
N PHE A 74 13.40 -21.38 -1.87
CA PHE A 74 14.19 -20.67 -2.88
C PHE A 74 14.58 -19.27 -2.43
N VAL A 75 13.69 -18.56 -1.73
CA VAL A 75 13.98 -17.25 -1.14
C VAL A 75 15.07 -17.38 -0.07
N ASP A 76 14.97 -18.37 0.82
CA ASP A 76 16.01 -18.68 1.81
C ASP A 76 17.37 -18.95 1.15
N PHE A 77 17.37 -19.75 0.09
CA PHE A 77 18.58 -20.00 -0.70
C PHE A 77 19.15 -18.72 -1.31
N LEU A 78 18.32 -17.85 -1.87
CA LEU A 78 18.77 -16.57 -2.44
C LEU A 78 19.34 -15.66 -1.35
N GLN A 79 18.69 -15.57 -0.18
CA GLN A 79 19.19 -14.78 0.95
C GLN A 79 20.57 -15.26 1.41
N TYR A 80 20.75 -16.58 1.52
CA TYR A 80 22.05 -17.17 1.81
C TYR A 80 23.08 -16.85 0.71
N LYS A 81 22.72 -17.08 -0.56
CA LYS A 81 23.61 -16.87 -1.72
C LYS A 81 24.12 -15.43 -1.83
N TYR A 82 23.30 -14.45 -1.48
CA TYR A 82 23.64 -13.03 -1.55
C TYR A 82 24.03 -12.42 -0.20
N ASN A 83 24.21 -13.23 0.85
CA ASN A 83 24.57 -12.77 2.21
C ASN A 83 23.62 -11.68 2.75
N LEU A 84 22.33 -11.78 2.46
CA LEU A 84 21.33 -10.82 2.96
C LEU A 84 20.99 -11.03 4.45
N ASN A 85 21.39 -12.18 5.01
CA ASN A 85 21.18 -12.53 6.42
C ASN A 85 22.40 -12.19 7.30
N GLY A 86 23.18 -11.18 6.88
CA GLY A 86 24.35 -10.68 7.61
C GLY A 86 24.16 -9.23 8.04
N GLU A 87 23.42 -9.00 9.14
CA GLU A 87 23.69 -8.08 10.25
C GLU A 87 22.64 -8.28 11.36
#